data_AF-A0A373LRJ7-F1
#
_entry.id   AF-A0A373LRJ7-F1
#
_cell.length_a   1.000
_cell.length_b   1.000
_cell.length_c   1.000
_cell.angle_alpha   90.00
_cell.angle_beta   90.00
_cell.angle_gamma   90.00
#
_symmetry.space_group_name_H-M   'P 1'
#
loop_
_entity.id
_entity.type
_entity.pdbx_description
1 polymer ?
#
loop_
_entity_poly.entity_id
_entity_poly.type
_entity_poly.pdbx_seq_one_letter_code
_entity_poly.pdbx_strand_id
1 'polypeptide(L)'
;MKKRFLSLALLLFTSCAVSTMTVKAAEPTQQTIVQQTASTTQVTATQTVKVNKNVKAYKLLKIKRKKMKNYTITSSNPRVATVSATGVIRGVKKGSSVVTLISNANQKTYATINIKVKNNYTKKQLRLMSAIIYSEAGAECFAGKKAVGIVIMNRVKSKSYPNSLNGVIYQPYQFGPVRNGSLKRSLALYDNKSLNKSCITAAKRTLNGDKNVRYKKQTINMSSYLFFSGYVSGARLSIQSHQFK
;
A
#
# COMPACT_ATOMS: atom_id res chain seq x y z
N MET A 1 48.04 30.65 51.08
CA MET A 1 46.68 30.78 51.67
C MET A 1 45.68 30.50 50.55
N LYS A 2 44.72 29.58 50.58
CA LYS A 2 44.11 28.74 51.63
C LYS A 2 43.70 27.38 51.01
N LYS A 3 43.69 26.37 51.87
CA LYS A 3 43.53 24.93 51.60
C LYS A 3 42.12 24.57 51.11
N ARG A 4 42.03 23.56 50.24
CA ARG A 4 40.80 22.84 49.88
C ARG A 4 40.36 21.96 51.06
N PHE A 5 39.13 22.13 51.53
CA PHE A 5 38.45 21.19 52.43
C PHE A 5 37.33 20.52 51.63
N LEU A 6 37.47 19.20 51.45
CA LEU A 6 36.45 18.33 50.87
C LEU A 6 35.71 17.71 52.07
N SER A 7 34.47 18.13 52.30
CA SER A 7 33.63 17.57 53.37
C SER A 7 32.74 16.47 52.83
N LEU A 8 32.67 15.43 53.65
CA LEU A 8 32.01 14.15 53.53
C LEU A 8 30.49 14.29 53.73
N ALA A 9 29.68 13.65 52.87
CA ALA A 9 28.27 13.40 53.17
C ALA A 9 27.92 11.95 52.78
N LEU A 10 27.91 11.12 53.82
CA LEU A 10 27.56 9.71 53.89
C LEU A 10 26.03 9.57 53.73
N LEU A 11 25.58 8.97 52.62
CA LEU A 11 24.17 8.60 52.42
C LEU A 11 23.98 7.11 52.69
N LEU A 12 23.32 6.81 53.81
CA LEU A 12 22.86 5.49 54.24
C LEU A 12 21.77 4.98 53.28
N PHE A 13 22.03 3.86 52.62
CA PHE A 13 21.01 3.10 51.88
C PHE A 13 20.27 2.18 52.85
N THR A 14 19.02 2.51 53.14
CA THR A 14 18.08 1.62 53.82
C THR A 14 17.45 0.66 52.82
N SER A 15 17.56 -0.63 53.14
CA SER A 15 17.05 -1.78 52.40
C SER A 15 15.52 -1.84 52.39
N CYS A 16 14.92 -2.05 51.22
CA CYS A 16 13.54 -2.52 51.09
C CYS A 16 13.54 -3.84 50.31
N ALA A 17 13.26 -4.92 51.02
CA ALA A 17 13.09 -6.25 50.45
C ALA A 17 11.77 -6.31 49.66
N VAL A 18 11.82 -6.75 48.40
CA VAL A 18 10.63 -7.06 47.61
C VAL A 18 10.58 -8.57 47.43
N SER A 19 9.64 -9.20 48.12
CA SER A 19 9.32 -10.61 48.00
C SER A 19 8.67 -10.91 46.66
N THR A 20 9.12 -11.98 46.03
CA THR A 20 8.60 -12.55 44.79
C THR A 20 7.25 -13.23 45.05
N MET A 21 6.24 -12.89 44.26
CA MET A 21 4.98 -13.65 44.16
C MET A 21 4.95 -14.31 42.78
N THR A 22 5.15 -15.62 42.79
CA THR A 22 4.94 -16.54 41.67
C THR A 22 3.43 -16.72 41.45
N VAL A 23 2.90 -16.25 40.32
CA VAL A 23 1.53 -16.62 39.89
C VAL A 23 1.64 -17.76 38.88
N LYS A 24 1.18 -18.93 39.33
CA LYS A 24 0.96 -20.16 38.57
C LYS A 24 -0.02 -19.89 37.42
N ALA A 25 0.36 -20.28 36.20
CA ALA A 25 -0.54 -20.30 35.06
C ALA A 25 -1.62 -21.39 35.26
N ALA A 26 -2.89 -21.01 35.18
CA ALA A 26 -4.03 -21.92 35.07
C ALA A 26 -4.67 -21.73 33.69
N GLU A 27 -4.85 -22.85 32.97
CA GLU A 27 -5.59 -22.97 31.72
C GLU A 27 -7.07 -22.63 31.90
N PRO A 28 -7.78 -22.16 30.87
CA PRO A 28 -9.24 -22.22 30.86
C PRO A 28 -9.73 -23.19 29.78
N THR A 29 -10.39 -24.25 30.25
CA THR A 29 -11.33 -25.06 29.46
C THR A 29 -12.75 -24.72 29.90
N GLN A 30 -13.61 -24.51 28.89
CA GLN A 30 -15.08 -24.58 28.88
C GLN A 30 -15.96 -23.41 29.38
N GLN A 31 -16.59 -22.80 28.36
CA GLN A 31 -17.97 -22.34 28.18
C GLN A 31 -18.96 -22.47 29.34
N THR A 32 -19.61 -21.35 29.67
CA THR A 32 -20.97 -21.29 30.24
C THR A 32 -21.74 -20.11 29.62
N ILE A 33 -22.98 -20.39 29.19
CA ILE A 33 -23.97 -19.43 28.65
C ILE A 33 -24.68 -18.74 29.82
N VAL A 34 -24.71 -17.40 29.86
CA VAL A 34 -25.69 -16.63 30.64
C VAL A 34 -26.08 -15.33 29.92
N GLN A 35 -27.36 -15.26 29.57
CA GLN A 35 -28.32 -14.14 29.46
C GLN A 35 -27.92 -12.74 28.92
N GLN A 36 -28.91 -12.20 28.21
CA GLN A 36 -28.94 -10.95 27.46
C GLN A 36 -29.18 -9.74 28.38
N THR A 37 -28.12 -8.96 28.61
CA THR A 37 -28.15 -7.55 29.03
C THR A 37 -27.18 -6.77 28.15
N ALA A 38 -27.59 -5.59 27.68
CA ALA A 38 -26.87 -4.79 26.68
C ALA A 38 -25.50 -4.30 27.19
N SER A 39 -24.47 -5.12 26.99
CA SER A 39 -23.07 -4.76 27.23
C SER A 39 -22.51 -4.01 26.02
N THR A 40 -22.16 -2.75 26.21
CA THR A 40 -21.61 -1.86 25.17
C THR A 40 -20.13 -2.19 24.90
N THR A 41 -19.81 -3.45 24.62
CA THR A 41 -18.42 -3.86 24.35
C THR A 41 -18.05 -3.45 22.93
N GLN A 42 -17.25 -2.39 22.82
CA GLN A 42 -16.75 -1.89 21.55
C GLN A 42 -15.89 -2.97 20.86
N VAL A 43 -16.32 -3.39 19.67
CA VAL A 43 -15.62 -4.46 18.93
C VAL A 43 -14.42 -3.88 18.20
N THR A 44 -13.22 -4.39 18.49
CA THR A 44 -12.00 -4.00 17.76
C THR A 44 -11.57 -5.11 16.81
N ALA A 45 -11.33 -4.75 15.55
CA ALA A 45 -10.81 -5.67 14.53
C ALA A 45 -9.57 -5.07 13.85
N THR A 46 -8.68 -5.93 13.34
CA THR A 46 -7.52 -5.51 12.55
C THR A 46 -7.56 -6.17 11.19
N GLN A 47 -7.33 -5.39 10.12
CA GLN A 47 -7.32 -5.91 8.76
C GLN A 47 -6.16 -5.34 7.95
N THR A 48 -5.46 -6.22 7.22
CA THR A 48 -4.53 -5.81 6.17
C THR A 48 -5.24 -5.83 4.80
N VAL A 49 -5.10 -4.76 4.02
CA VAL A 49 -5.64 -4.66 2.65
C VAL A 49 -4.56 -4.20 1.68
N LYS A 50 -4.57 -4.66 0.43
CA LYS A 50 -3.68 -4.13 -0.61
C LYS A 50 -4.28 -2.88 -1.26
N VAL A 51 -3.45 -1.98 -1.77
CA VAL A 51 -3.91 -0.83 -2.57
C VAL A 51 -4.81 -1.32 -3.71
N ASN A 52 -5.92 -0.61 -3.95
CA ASN A 52 -6.96 -0.92 -4.93
C ASN A 52 -7.70 -2.24 -4.69
N LYS A 53 -7.62 -2.80 -3.48
CA LYS A 53 -8.46 -3.93 -3.04
C LYS A 53 -9.48 -3.48 -2.02
N ASN A 54 -10.61 -4.20 -2.00
CA ASN A 54 -11.74 -3.93 -1.14
C ASN A 54 -11.85 -4.98 -0.04
N VAL A 55 -12.30 -4.56 1.14
CA VAL A 55 -12.71 -5.44 2.23
C VAL A 55 -14.09 -5.01 2.71
N LYS A 56 -14.90 -5.98 3.15
CA LYS A 56 -16.27 -5.76 3.59
C LYS A 56 -16.32 -5.73 5.11
N ALA A 57 -16.50 -4.55 5.71
CA ALA A 57 -16.53 -4.34 7.16
C ALA A 57 -17.57 -5.23 7.85
N TYR A 58 -18.77 -5.34 7.26
CA TYR A 58 -19.84 -6.19 7.78
C TYR A 58 -19.46 -7.68 7.82
N LYS A 59 -18.62 -8.17 6.90
CA LYS A 59 -18.12 -9.55 6.94
C LYS A 59 -17.12 -9.72 8.09
N LEU A 60 -16.22 -8.76 8.29
CA LEU A 60 -15.22 -8.80 9.36
C LEU A 60 -15.87 -8.76 10.75
N LEU A 61 -16.87 -7.90 10.92
CA LEU A 61 -17.59 -7.70 12.17
C LEU A 61 -18.74 -8.70 12.37
N LYS A 62 -18.95 -9.63 11.43
CA LYS A 62 -20.05 -10.62 11.43
C LYS A 62 -21.45 -9.98 11.56
N ILE A 63 -21.64 -8.81 10.96
CA ILE A 63 -22.91 -8.09 10.92
C ILE A 63 -23.62 -8.37 9.59
N LYS A 64 -24.94 -8.54 9.61
CA LYS A 64 -25.73 -8.61 8.36
C LYS A 64 -25.59 -7.29 7.60
N ARG A 65 -25.28 -7.34 6.29
CA ARG A 65 -25.14 -6.15 5.42
C ARG A 65 -26.29 -5.16 5.56
N LYS A 66 -27.53 -5.65 5.66
CA LYS A 66 -28.75 -4.81 5.84
C LYS A 66 -28.74 -3.95 7.10
N LYS A 67 -28.01 -4.35 8.15
CA LYS A 67 -27.88 -3.56 9.39
C LYS A 67 -26.86 -2.43 9.26
N MET A 68 -26.04 -2.38 8.21
CA MET A 68 -25.07 -1.29 8.01
C MET A 68 -25.71 0.09 7.94
N LYS A 69 -26.97 0.19 7.49
CA LYS A 69 -27.73 1.45 7.45
C LYS A 69 -27.96 2.09 8.82
N ASN A 70 -27.84 1.30 9.89
CA ASN A 70 -28.00 1.76 11.27
C ASN A 70 -26.70 2.36 11.84
N TYR A 71 -25.62 2.40 11.05
CA TYR A 71 -24.32 2.89 11.47
C TYR A 71 -23.80 3.96 10.52
N THR A 72 -23.20 4.99 11.09
CA THR A 72 -22.33 5.92 10.39
C THR A 72 -20.92 5.36 10.40
N ILE A 73 -20.32 5.26 9.21
CA ILE A 73 -18.98 4.67 9.05
C ILE A 73 -18.01 5.70 8.50
N THR A 74 -16.95 5.98 9.25
CA THR A 74 -15.97 7.01 8.92
C THR A 74 -14.57 6.41 8.85
N SER A 75 -13.68 7.08 8.13
CA SER A 75 -12.27 6.75 8.05
C SER A 75 -11.45 7.91 8.59
N SER A 76 -10.54 7.64 9.51
CA SER A 76 -9.63 8.66 10.06
C SER A 76 -8.66 9.21 9.01
N ASN A 77 -8.44 8.49 7.91
CA ASN A 77 -7.58 8.95 6.82
C ASN A 77 -8.06 8.42 5.46
N PRO A 78 -8.99 9.14 4.79
CA PRO A 78 -9.51 8.77 3.48
C PRO A 78 -8.44 8.68 2.38
N ARG A 79 -7.28 9.35 2.55
CA ARG A 79 -6.16 9.24 1.59
C ARG A 79 -5.46 7.89 1.66
N VAL A 80 -5.60 7.17 2.78
CA VAL A 80 -5.05 5.81 2.99
C VAL A 80 -6.12 4.77 2.73
N ALA A 81 -7.29 4.88 3.34
CA ALA A 81 -8.41 3.97 3.14
C ALA A 81 -9.73 4.74 3.11
N THR A 82 -10.51 4.57 2.06
CA THR A 82 -11.89 5.10 1.98
C THR A 82 -12.88 4.06 2.44
N VAL A 83 -14.03 4.49 2.93
CA VAL A 83 -15.13 3.60 3.30
C VAL A 83 -16.44 4.11 2.72
N SER A 84 -17.27 3.21 2.19
CA SER A 84 -18.63 3.52 1.74
C SER A 84 -19.64 3.37 2.87
N ALA A 85 -20.80 4.03 2.74
CA ALA A 85 -21.94 3.83 3.64
C ALA A 85 -22.40 2.36 3.72
N THR A 86 -22.16 1.57 2.67
CA THR A 86 -22.48 0.13 2.64
C THR A 86 -21.43 -0.75 3.35
N GLY A 87 -20.43 -0.15 3.98
CA GLY A 87 -19.38 -0.86 4.72
C GLY A 87 -18.29 -1.47 3.84
N VAL A 88 -18.08 -0.95 2.63
CA VAL A 88 -16.98 -1.38 1.76
C VAL A 88 -15.78 -0.47 1.99
N ILE A 89 -14.71 -1.04 2.53
CA ILE A 89 -13.43 -0.36 2.77
C ILE A 89 -12.55 -0.61 1.55
N ARG A 90 -11.98 0.44 0.96
CA ARG A 90 -11.03 0.36 -0.16
C ARG A 90 -9.68 0.94 0.24
N GLY A 91 -8.61 0.18 0.05
CA GLY A 91 -7.25 0.67 0.22
C GLY A 91 -6.86 1.64 -0.91
N VAL A 92 -6.50 2.87 -0.57
CA VAL A 92 -6.13 3.93 -1.53
C VAL A 92 -4.62 4.10 -1.64
N LYS A 93 -3.91 4.14 -0.50
CA LYS A 93 -2.46 4.34 -0.45
C LYS A 93 -1.87 3.55 0.70
N LYS A 94 -0.63 3.05 0.55
CA LYS A 94 0.10 2.40 1.64
C LYS A 94 0.13 3.32 2.88
N GLY A 95 -0.25 2.78 4.03
CA GLY A 95 -0.34 3.50 5.29
C GLY A 95 -1.23 2.78 6.29
N SER A 96 -1.55 3.46 7.38
CA SER A 96 -2.54 2.99 8.37
C SER A 96 -3.70 3.97 8.44
N SER A 97 -4.89 3.44 8.69
CA SER A 97 -6.11 4.21 8.89
C SER A 97 -7.02 3.44 9.84
N VAL A 98 -7.90 4.15 10.53
CA VAL A 98 -8.87 3.56 11.44
C VAL A 98 -10.25 3.82 10.86
N VAL A 99 -11.05 2.76 10.73
CA VAL A 99 -12.44 2.86 10.31
C VAL A 99 -13.33 2.67 11.53
N THR A 100 -14.17 3.65 11.82
CA THR A 100 -15.04 3.65 13.00
C THR A 100 -16.49 3.51 12.58
N LEU A 101 -17.22 2.62 13.25
CA LEU A 101 -18.67 2.48 13.11
C LEU A 101 -19.33 3.08 14.34
N ILE A 102 -20.15 4.10 14.12
CA ILE A 102 -20.92 4.80 15.15
C ILE A 102 -22.39 4.42 14.96
N SER A 103 -23.05 3.98 16.02
CA SER A 103 -24.48 3.65 16.00
C SER A 103 -25.32 4.91 15.86
N ASN A 104 -26.22 4.95 14.87
CA ASN A 104 -27.07 6.12 14.63
C ASN A 104 -28.12 6.32 15.73
N ALA A 105 -28.44 5.28 16.51
CA ALA A 105 -29.48 5.33 17.54
C ALA A 105 -29.02 6.02 18.82
N ASN A 106 -27.75 5.88 19.19
CA ASN A 106 -27.21 6.37 20.48
C ASN A 106 -25.87 7.10 20.35
N GLN A 107 -25.38 7.30 19.11
CA GLN A 107 -24.11 7.94 18.78
C GLN A 107 -22.87 7.33 19.46
N LYS A 108 -22.98 6.10 19.97
CA LYS A 108 -21.86 5.38 20.57
C LYS A 108 -21.09 4.61 19.50
N THR A 109 -19.77 4.59 19.64
CA THR A 109 -18.91 3.73 18.84
C THR A 109 -19.29 2.27 19.07
N TYR A 110 -19.67 1.60 18.00
CA TYR A 110 -19.97 0.17 17.99
C TYR A 110 -18.70 -0.65 17.73
N ALA A 111 -17.91 -0.25 16.73
CA ALA A 111 -16.71 -0.97 16.35
C ALA A 111 -15.63 -0.06 15.77
N THR A 112 -14.39 -0.50 15.95
CA THR A 112 -13.20 0.15 15.39
C THR A 112 -12.41 -0.89 14.59
N ILE A 113 -12.05 -0.57 13.35
CA ILE A 113 -11.28 -1.44 12.47
C ILE A 113 -9.95 -0.77 12.14
N ASN A 114 -8.86 -1.33 12.65
CA ASN A 114 -7.50 -0.92 12.32
C ASN A 114 -7.11 -1.44 10.94
N ILE A 115 -7.01 -0.55 9.96
CA ILE A 115 -6.68 -0.87 8.57
C ILE A 115 -5.20 -0.60 8.30
N LYS A 116 -4.46 -1.64 7.92
CA LYS A 116 -3.10 -1.52 7.39
C LYS A 116 -3.10 -1.74 5.88
N VAL A 117 -2.86 -0.69 5.12
CA VAL A 117 -2.80 -0.75 3.65
C VAL A 117 -1.37 -1.07 3.20
N LYS A 118 -1.19 -2.17 2.47
CA LYS A 118 0.06 -2.59 1.84
C LYS A 118 0.03 -2.32 0.33
N ASN A 119 1.20 -2.19 -0.29
CA ASN A 119 1.30 -2.10 -1.75
C ASN A 119 0.80 -3.38 -2.43
N ASN A 120 0.39 -3.27 -3.70
CA ASN A 120 -0.03 -4.41 -4.50
C ASN A 120 1.13 -5.12 -5.24
N TYR A 121 2.38 -4.83 -4.85
CA TYR A 121 3.58 -5.33 -5.51
C TYR A 121 4.67 -5.72 -4.52
N THR A 122 5.61 -6.57 -4.95
CA THR A 122 6.79 -6.97 -4.19
C THR A 122 7.98 -6.04 -4.43
N LYS A 123 9.00 -6.09 -3.57
CA LYS A 123 10.26 -5.34 -3.79
C LYS A 123 10.92 -5.73 -5.12
N LYS A 124 10.88 -7.02 -5.50
CA LYS A 124 11.41 -7.53 -6.77
C LYS A 124 10.69 -6.92 -7.98
N GLN A 125 9.36 -6.84 -7.93
CA GLN A 125 8.56 -6.20 -8.98
C GLN A 125 8.85 -4.70 -9.09
N LEU A 126 8.99 -4.00 -7.96
CA LEU A 126 9.35 -2.58 -7.97
C LEU A 126 10.73 -2.34 -8.58
N ARG A 127 11.72 -3.15 -8.20
CA ARG A 127 13.08 -3.10 -8.75
C ARG A 127 13.06 -3.25 -10.27
N LEU A 128 12.42 -4.31 -10.76
CA LEU A 128 12.36 -4.58 -12.19
C LEU A 128 11.58 -3.51 -12.97
N MET A 129 10.39 -3.14 -12.48
CA MET A 129 9.57 -2.10 -13.14
C MET A 129 10.29 -0.74 -13.17
N SER A 130 11.00 -0.37 -12.10
CA SER A 130 11.72 0.90 -12.07
C SER A 130 12.88 0.90 -13.06
N ALA A 131 13.63 -0.19 -13.12
CA ALA A 131 14.76 -0.33 -14.03
C ALA A 131 14.32 -0.33 -15.50
N ILE A 132 13.28 -1.10 -15.87
CA ILE A 132 12.81 -1.12 -17.27
C ILE A 132 12.22 0.24 -17.69
N ILE A 133 11.46 0.93 -16.83
CA ILE A 133 10.97 2.28 -17.13
C ILE A 133 12.14 3.25 -17.34
N TYR A 134 13.22 3.11 -16.57
CA TYR A 134 14.41 3.94 -16.76
C TYR A 134 15.13 3.62 -18.07
N SER A 135 15.24 2.34 -18.44
CA SER A 135 15.87 1.96 -19.71
C SER A 135 15.07 2.39 -20.94
N GLU A 136 13.73 2.32 -20.88
CA GLU A 136 12.84 2.65 -22.00
C GLU A 136 12.51 4.14 -22.09
N ALA A 137 12.32 4.80 -20.94
CA ALA A 137 11.75 6.15 -20.86
C ALA A 137 12.51 7.04 -19.88
N GLY A 138 13.79 6.78 -19.61
CA GLY A 138 14.59 7.52 -18.63
C GLY A 138 14.67 9.03 -18.90
N ALA A 139 14.76 9.41 -20.18
CA ALA A 139 14.79 10.81 -20.65
C ALA A 139 13.41 11.46 -20.75
N GLU A 140 12.33 10.68 -20.68
CA GLU A 140 10.96 11.17 -20.87
C GLU A 140 10.44 11.94 -19.64
N CYS A 141 9.44 12.78 -19.84
CA CYS A 141 8.72 13.43 -18.75
C CYS A 141 8.01 12.39 -17.87
N PHE A 142 7.58 12.78 -16.66
CA PHE A 142 6.93 11.85 -15.73
C PHE A 142 5.71 11.15 -16.34
N ALA A 143 4.97 11.83 -17.23
CA ALA A 143 3.84 11.24 -17.95
C ALA A 143 4.29 10.08 -18.86
N GLY A 144 5.36 10.26 -19.64
CA GLY A 144 5.91 9.22 -20.53
C GLY A 144 6.47 8.03 -19.75
N LYS A 145 7.24 8.28 -18.68
CA LYS A 145 7.71 7.24 -17.75
C LYS A 145 6.57 6.40 -17.19
N LYS A 146 5.49 7.06 -16.75
CA LYS A 146 4.31 6.37 -16.20
C LYS A 146 3.52 5.65 -17.29
N ALA A 147 3.42 6.23 -18.48
CA ALA A 147 2.75 5.65 -19.65
C ALA A 147 3.37 4.30 -20.04
N VAL A 148 4.69 4.22 -20.16
CA VAL A 148 5.42 2.95 -20.42
C VAL A 148 5.11 1.91 -19.33
N GLY A 149 5.20 2.30 -18.05
CA GLY A 149 4.85 1.41 -16.95
C GLY A 149 3.39 0.92 -16.97
N ILE A 150 2.44 1.74 -17.46
CA ILE A 150 1.04 1.35 -17.61
C ILE A 150 0.90 0.32 -18.73
N VAL A 151 1.52 0.55 -19.89
CA VAL A 151 1.49 -0.39 -21.01
C VAL A 151 2.02 -1.77 -20.59
N ILE A 152 3.15 -1.82 -19.86
CA ILE A 152 3.68 -3.07 -19.31
C ILE A 152 2.64 -3.76 -18.42
N MET A 153 1.98 -3.03 -17.51
CA MET A 153 0.96 -3.61 -16.64
C MET A 153 -0.35 -3.96 -17.36
N ASN A 154 -0.65 -3.34 -18.51
CA ASN A 154 -1.77 -3.73 -19.35
C ASN A 154 -1.48 -5.04 -20.07
N ARG A 155 -0.25 -5.22 -20.58
CA ARG A 155 0.22 -6.51 -21.12
C ARG A 155 0.08 -7.61 -20.07
N VAL A 156 0.58 -7.40 -18.84
CA VAL A 156 0.44 -8.38 -17.73
C VAL A 156 -1.03 -8.79 -17.46
N LYS A 157 -2.00 -7.92 -17.76
CA LYS A 157 -3.44 -8.18 -17.55
C LYS A 157 -4.17 -8.70 -18.78
N SER A 158 -3.56 -8.60 -19.95
CA SER A 158 -4.15 -9.05 -21.21
C SER A 158 -3.94 -10.55 -21.36
N LYS A 159 -4.92 -11.24 -21.95
CA LYS A 159 -4.82 -12.68 -22.24
C LYS A 159 -3.80 -12.99 -23.34
N SER A 160 -3.43 -12.00 -24.15
CA SER A 160 -2.48 -12.15 -25.27
C SER A 160 -1.01 -12.11 -24.85
N TYR A 161 -0.72 -11.90 -23.56
CA TYR A 161 0.64 -11.77 -23.03
C TYR A 161 0.81 -12.62 -21.77
N PRO A 162 2.06 -12.89 -21.35
CA PRO A 162 2.32 -13.54 -20.08
C PRO A 162 1.69 -12.78 -18.90
N ASN A 163 1.14 -13.52 -17.94
CA ASN A 163 0.42 -12.97 -16.79
C ASN A 163 1.34 -12.48 -15.64
N SER A 164 2.64 -12.30 -15.91
CA SER A 164 3.63 -11.87 -14.92
C SER A 164 4.54 -10.78 -15.46
N LEU A 165 5.03 -9.91 -14.56
CA LEU A 165 5.93 -8.82 -14.94
C LEU A 165 7.22 -9.31 -15.57
N ASN A 166 7.83 -10.37 -15.01
CA ASN A 166 8.99 -11.01 -15.60
C ASN A 166 8.66 -11.57 -16.98
N GLY A 167 7.53 -12.29 -17.08
CA GLY A 167 7.10 -12.89 -18.34
C GLY A 167 7.00 -11.85 -19.45
N VAL A 168 6.33 -10.72 -19.20
CA VAL A 168 6.20 -9.63 -20.19
C VAL A 168 7.54 -8.99 -20.55
N ILE A 169 8.37 -8.67 -19.54
CA ILE A 169 9.62 -7.94 -19.79
C ILE A 169 10.64 -8.79 -20.55
N TYR A 170 10.74 -10.08 -20.23
CA TYR A 170 11.72 -10.98 -20.85
C TYR A 170 11.20 -11.68 -22.11
N GLN A 171 10.02 -11.32 -22.62
CA GLN A 171 9.58 -11.84 -23.92
C GLN A 171 10.59 -11.47 -25.02
N PRO A 172 10.91 -12.41 -25.93
CA PRO A 172 11.78 -12.13 -27.05
C PRO A 172 11.34 -10.89 -27.83
N TYR A 173 12.30 -10.01 -28.13
CA TYR A 173 12.14 -8.80 -28.95
C TYR A 173 11.17 -7.73 -28.41
N GLN A 174 10.58 -7.88 -27.22
CA GLN A 174 9.65 -6.88 -26.67
C GLN A 174 10.35 -5.66 -26.07
N PHE A 175 11.53 -5.84 -25.46
CA PHE A 175 12.30 -4.79 -24.79
C PHE A 175 13.78 -4.93 -25.11
N GLY A 176 14.31 -4.03 -25.94
CA GLY A 176 15.73 -4.00 -26.33
C GLY A 176 16.74 -4.00 -25.15
N PRO A 177 16.49 -3.26 -24.05
CA PRO A 177 17.35 -3.20 -22.87
C PRO A 177 17.66 -4.54 -22.20
N VAL A 178 16.80 -5.54 -22.38
CA VAL A 178 17.01 -6.88 -21.82
C VAL A 178 18.21 -7.55 -22.47
N ARG A 179 18.42 -7.35 -23.78
CA ARG A 179 19.43 -8.06 -24.57
C ARG A 179 20.76 -7.31 -24.67
N ASN A 180 20.75 -5.98 -24.61
CA ASN A 180 21.96 -5.15 -24.77
C ASN A 180 22.65 -4.79 -23.43
N GLY A 181 22.23 -5.40 -22.32
CA GLY A 181 22.79 -5.16 -20.99
C GLY A 181 22.35 -3.86 -20.30
N SER A 182 21.56 -3.01 -20.96
CA SER A 182 21.06 -1.75 -20.37
C SER A 182 20.15 -1.98 -19.17
N LEU A 183 19.32 -3.03 -19.21
CA LEU A 183 18.49 -3.42 -18.06
C LEU A 183 19.37 -3.83 -16.86
N LYS A 184 20.44 -4.60 -17.08
CA LYS A 184 21.38 -5.00 -16.02
C LYS A 184 22.02 -3.78 -15.35
N ARG A 185 22.45 -2.78 -16.13
CA ARG A 185 22.97 -1.51 -15.61
C ARG A 185 21.90 -0.76 -14.80
N SER A 186 20.68 -0.68 -15.32
CA SER A 186 19.55 -0.02 -14.65
C SER A 186 19.15 -0.71 -13.34
N LEU A 187 19.25 -2.03 -13.28
CA LEU A 187 19.05 -2.80 -12.05
C LEU A 187 20.12 -2.48 -11.00
N ALA A 188 21.39 -2.38 -11.39
CA ALA A 188 22.47 -1.96 -10.49
C ALA A 188 22.27 -0.53 -9.96
N LEU A 189 21.81 0.39 -10.82
CA LEU A 189 21.43 1.76 -10.40
C LEU A 189 20.27 1.77 -9.40
N TYR A 190 19.33 0.83 -9.49
CA TYR A 190 18.27 0.72 -8.49
C TYR A 190 18.83 0.25 -7.14
N ASP A 191 19.69 -0.76 -7.15
CA ASP A 191 20.24 -1.37 -5.94
C ASP A 191 21.17 -0.41 -5.19
N ASN A 192 21.98 0.36 -5.91
CA ASN A 192 22.84 1.39 -5.34
C ASN A 192 22.10 2.71 -5.02
N LYS A 193 20.76 2.75 -5.19
CA LYS A 193 19.88 3.91 -4.92
C LYS A 193 20.17 5.14 -5.79
N SER A 194 20.86 4.99 -6.93
CA SER A 194 21.18 6.08 -7.88
C SER A 194 20.16 6.23 -9.01
N LEU A 195 19.26 5.26 -9.19
CA LEU A 195 18.25 5.30 -10.24
C LEU A 195 17.36 6.54 -10.09
N ASN A 196 17.00 7.14 -11.22
CA ASN A 196 16.13 8.31 -11.26
C ASN A 196 14.84 8.10 -10.44
N LYS A 197 14.64 8.94 -9.42
CA LYS A 197 13.50 8.87 -8.48
C LYS A 197 12.13 9.00 -9.19
N SER A 198 12.07 9.68 -10.33
CA SER A 198 10.83 9.81 -11.12
C SER A 198 10.42 8.47 -11.74
N CYS A 199 11.37 7.64 -12.19
CA CYS A 199 11.10 6.28 -12.68
C CYS A 199 10.60 5.37 -11.56
N ILE A 200 11.23 5.44 -10.37
CA ILE A 200 10.77 4.70 -9.20
C ILE A 200 9.34 5.12 -8.83
N THR A 201 9.04 6.42 -8.86
CA THR A 201 7.70 6.94 -8.55
C THR A 201 6.67 6.51 -9.59
N ALA A 202 7.02 6.53 -10.87
CA ALA A 202 6.18 6.01 -11.95
C ALA A 202 5.87 4.52 -11.71
N ALA A 203 6.90 3.69 -11.49
CA ALA A 203 6.75 2.27 -11.18
C ALA A 203 5.83 2.01 -9.97
N LYS A 204 5.98 2.77 -8.88
CA LYS A 204 5.10 2.66 -7.71
C LYS A 204 3.63 2.92 -8.05
N ARG A 205 3.35 3.94 -8.87
CA ARG A 205 1.98 4.30 -9.27
C ARG A 205 1.37 3.22 -10.15
N THR A 206 2.09 2.76 -11.16
CA THR A 206 1.60 1.76 -12.13
C THR A 206 1.38 0.39 -11.47
N LEU A 207 2.33 -0.06 -10.65
CA LEU A 207 2.22 -1.34 -9.92
C LEU A 207 1.10 -1.34 -8.88
N ASN A 208 0.80 -0.17 -8.30
CA ASN A 208 -0.38 -0.02 -7.45
C ASN A 208 -1.68 0.12 -8.25
N GLY A 209 -1.64 0.19 -9.58
CA GLY A 209 -2.81 0.14 -10.46
C GLY A 209 -3.33 1.48 -10.94
N ASP A 210 -2.55 2.57 -10.82
CA ASP A 210 -2.85 3.82 -11.52
C ASP A 210 -2.77 3.59 -13.03
N LYS A 211 -3.86 3.84 -13.75
CA LYS A 211 -3.99 3.65 -15.20
C LYS A 211 -4.06 4.97 -15.98
N ASN A 212 -3.99 6.11 -15.30
CA ASN A 212 -4.18 7.41 -15.93
C ASN A 212 -2.84 8.13 -16.02
N VAL A 213 -2.62 8.97 -17.03
CA VAL A 213 -1.48 9.91 -17.07
C VAL A 213 -2.02 11.34 -17.16
N ARG A 214 -1.30 12.31 -16.58
CA ARG A 214 -1.61 13.73 -16.75
C ARG A 214 -0.58 14.33 -17.68
N TYR A 215 -1.01 14.83 -18.84
CA TYR A 215 -0.14 15.40 -19.86
C TYR A 215 -0.87 16.54 -20.57
N LYS A 216 -0.18 17.67 -20.83
CA LYS A 216 -0.77 18.87 -21.45
C LYS A 216 -2.12 19.28 -20.85
N LYS A 217 -2.20 19.35 -19.50
CA LYS A 217 -3.40 19.65 -18.70
C LYS A 217 -4.56 18.63 -18.82
N GLN A 218 -4.44 17.60 -19.65
CA GLN A 218 -5.44 16.53 -19.79
C GLN A 218 -5.11 15.32 -18.92
N THR A 219 -6.15 14.59 -18.49
CA THR A 219 -6.01 13.27 -17.86
C THR A 219 -6.41 12.21 -18.85
N ILE A 220 -5.47 11.35 -19.22
CA ILE A 220 -5.65 10.33 -20.25
C ILE A 220 -5.72 8.97 -19.57
N ASN A 221 -6.81 8.24 -19.79
CA ASN A 221 -6.94 6.86 -19.36
C ASN A 221 -6.19 5.95 -20.34
N MET A 222 -5.14 5.28 -19.85
CA MET A 222 -4.28 4.44 -20.66
C MET A 222 -4.62 2.95 -20.57
N SER A 223 -5.81 2.57 -20.10
CA SER A 223 -6.16 1.16 -19.84
C SER A 223 -6.19 0.27 -21.08
N SER A 224 -6.40 0.82 -22.27
CA SER A 224 -6.47 0.07 -23.53
C SER A 224 -5.17 0.08 -24.34
N TYR A 225 -4.11 0.72 -23.85
CA TYR A 225 -2.86 0.88 -24.59
C TYR A 225 -1.93 -0.30 -24.32
N LEU A 226 -1.45 -0.93 -25.39
CA LEU A 226 -0.63 -2.14 -25.35
C LEU A 226 0.73 -1.97 -26.05
N PHE A 227 0.91 -0.89 -26.81
CA PHE A 227 2.12 -0.65 -27.59
C PHE A 227 2.70 0.73 -27.29
N PHE A 228 4.03 0.82 -27.31
CA PHE A 228 4.75 2.07 -27.34
C PHE A 228 6.04 1.91 -28.15
N SER A 229 6.48 2.99 -28.80
CA SER A 229 7.75 3.08 -29.53
C SER A 229 7.97 4.56 -29.91
N GLY A 230 9.13 4.88 -30.49
CA GLY A 230 9.33 6.18 -31.15
C GLY A 230 8.32 6.44 -32.27
N TYR A 231 7.94 5.36 -32.99
CA TYR A 231 6.89 5.39 -33.99
C TYR A 231 5.98 4.16 -33.86
N VAL A 232 4.67 4.37 -33.85
CA VAL A 232 3.64 3.33 -33.82
C VAL A 232 2.56 3.66 -34.86
N SER A 233 2.38 2.79 -35.85
CA SER A 233 1.31 2.98 -36.84
C SER A 233 -0.08 2.99 -36.18
N GLY A 234 -0.84 4.06 -36.42
CA GLY A 234 -2.14 4.30 -35.77
C GLY A 234 -2.02 4.65 -34.29
N ALA A 235 -0.97 5.37 -33.90
CA ALA A 235 -0.82 5.90 -32.55
C ALA A 235 -2.03 6.75 -32.13
N ARG A 236 -2.50 6.55 -30.89
CA ARG A 236 -3.65 7.24 -30.30
C ARG A 236 -3.22 8.33 -29.31
N LEU A 237 -1.95 8.33 -28.93
CA LEU A 237 -1.36 9.27 -27.98
C LEU A 237 0.13 9.41 -28.27
N SER A 238 0.63 10.66 -28.23
CA SER A 238 2.06 10.96 -28.27
C SER A 238 2.44 11.76 -27.02
N ILE A 239 3.50 11.32 -26.33
CA ILE A 239 4.10 12.01 -25.20
C ILE A 239 5.60 12.12 -25.50
N GLN A 240 6.07 13.35 -25.72
CA GLN A 240 7.46 13.62 -26.14
C GLN A 240 7.91 12.68 -27.28
N SER A 241 8.94 11.85 -27.06
CA SER A 241 9.50 11.01 -28.13
C SER A 241 8.74 9.70 -28.32
N HIS A 242 7.78 9.37 -27.45
CA HIS A 242 7.02 8.12 -27.53
C HIS A 242 5.61 8.30 -28.08
N GLN A 243 5.22 7.36 -28.93
CA GLN A 243 3.88 7.14 -29.41
C GLN A 243 3.28 5.89 -28.75
N PHE A 244 1.97 5.90 -28.48
CA PHE A 244 1.26 4.83 -27.78
C PHE A 244 -0.01 4.43 -28.53
N LYS A 245 -0.32 3.12 -28.53
CA LYS A 245 -1.54 2.55 -29.14
C LYS A 245 -2.24 1.57 -28.20
#